data_AF-A0A3D4JXN8-F1
#
_entry.id   AF-A0A3D4JXN8-F1
#
_cell.length_a   1.000
_cell.length_b   1.000
_cell.length_c   1.000
_cell.angle_alpha   90.00
_cell.angle_beta   90.00
_cell.angle_gamma   90.00
#
_symmetry.space_group_name_H-M   'P 1'
#
loop_
_entity.id
_entity.type
_entity.pdbx_description
1 polymer ?
#
loop_
_entity_poly.entity_id
_entity_poly.type
_entity_poly.pdbx_seq_one_letter_code
_entity_poly.pdbx_strand_id
1 'polypeptide(L)'
;MNLSIHPSVGVARLGNSTTEICLSPDTIGGLPFDADNNGNSLGPITSFKDAAGLIKRQGQPFKILSDTGEEITLDTPNVASIEWTVHLANKKAAWYQYSELQGNLLYGQENSYENQKIPFRNPDVPQNDRQTLIVDPGPRTISGKQSSIGFDQDNVPAGYPAQYPPQKVLYGVPVVTLGDLLTDNSGRLVVLGGFGHAGGNLPLT
;
A
#
# COMPACT_ATOMS: atom_id res chain seq x y z
N MET A 1 12.80 21.64 -17.00
CA MET A 1 12.90 20.98 -15.70
C MET A 1 12.07 19.72 -15.78
N ASN A 2 12.73 18.57 -15.81
CA ASN A 2 12.05 17.28 -15.68
C ASN A 2 12.14 16.85 -14.21
N LEU A 3 11.08 16.23 -13.72
CA LEU A 3 11.01 15.72 -12.36
C LEU A 3 10.85 14.20 -12.40
N SER A 4 11.45 13.51 -11.43
CA SER A 4 11.27 12.07 -11.23
C SER A 4 10.89 11.77 -9.79
N ILE A 5 10.06 10.75 -9.61
CA ILE A 5 9.70 10.22 -8.28
C ILE A 5 10.62 9.04 -7.97
N HIS A 6 11.22 9.06 -6.79
CA HIS A 6 12.09 7.99 -6.30
C HIS A 6 11.62 7.48 -4.93
N PRO A 7 11.54 6.16 -4.71
CA PRO A 7 11.80 5.11 -5.70
C PRO A 7 10.72 5.05 -6.79
N SER A 8 11.05 4.48 -7.94
CA SER A 8 10.08 4.23 -9.02
C SER A 8 9.04 3.17 -8.61
N VAL A 9 9.46 2.21 -7.78
CA VAL A 9 8.59 1.20 -7.16
C VAL A 9 8.87 1.19 -5.66
N GLY A 10 7.90 1.65 -4.88
CA GLY A 10 7.98 1.66 -3.43
C GLY A 10 7.64 0.32 -2.79
N VAL A 11 8.24 0.04 -1.63
CA VAL A 11 7.94 -1.17 -0.85
C VAL A 11 7.58 -0.77 0.57
N ALA A 12 6.30 -0.90 0.92
CA ALA A 12 5.82 -0.84 2.29
C ALA A 12 5.62 -2.27 2.84
N ARG A 13 5.67 -2.43 4.17
CA ARG A 13 5.41 -3.72 4.83
C ARG A 13 4.32 -3.59 5.88
N LEU A 14 3.52 -4.65 5.98
CA LEU A 14 2.47 -4.80 6.98
C LEU A 14 3.08 -4.84 8.39
N GLY A 15 2.27 -4.43 9.36
CA GLY A 15 2.60 -4.43 10.78
C GLY A 15 1.35 -4.11 11.58
N ASN A 16 1.20 -4.69 12.77
CA ASN A 16 -0.01 -4.55 13.58
C ASN A 16 0.13 -3.57 14.75
N SER A 17 1.25 -2.84 14.86
CA SER A 17 1.36 -1.70 15.77
C SER A 17 0.48 -0.56 15.28
N THR A 18 -0.28 0.05 16.21
CA THR A 18 -1.13 1.22 15.94
C THR A 18 -0.50 2.53 16.39
N THR A 19 0.64 2.46 17.08
CA THR A 19 1.27 3.61 17.74
C THR A 19 2.66 3.92 17.20
N GLU A 20 3.31 2.98 16.52
CA GLU A 20 4.68 3.13 16.03
C GLU A 20 4.86 2.59 14.59
N ILE A 21 5.74 3.26 13.84
CA ILE A 21 6.13 2.90 12.48
C ILE A 21 7.66 2.90 12.32
N CYS A 22 8.14 2.39 11.19
CA CYS A 22 9.51 2.56 10.73
C CYS A 22 9.53 2.94 9.25
N LEU A 23 10.65 3.43 8.73
CA LEU A 23 10.82 3.80 7.33
C LEU A 23 11.66 2.77 6.57
N SER A 24 11.32 2.56 5.31
CA SER A 24 12.08 1.70 4.40
C SER A 24 13.56 2.09 4.33
N PRO A 25 14.46 1.09 4.19
CA PRO A 25 15.88 1.35 3.92
C PRO A 25 16.05 2.05 2.57
N ASP A 26 17.18 2.75 2.42
CA ASP A 26 17.60 3.42 1.19
C ASP A 26 18.67 2.61 0.41
N THR A 27 19.07 1.45 0.93
CA THR A 27 20.10 0.58 0.35
C THR A 27 19.67 -0.89 0.34
N ILE A 28 20.19 -1.65 -0.62
CA ILE A 28 19.95 -3.10 -0.72
C ILE A 28 20.57 -3.79 0.50
N GLY A 29 19.79 -4.62 1.19
CA GLY A 29 20.21 -5.28 2.42
C GLY A 29 20.28 -4.36 3.65
N GLY A 30 19.92 -3.08 3.50
CA GLY A 30 19.85 -2.13 4.59
C GLY A 30 18.73 -2.44 5.58
N LEU A 31 18.93 -2.03 6.83
CA LEU A 31 17.89 -2.07 7.85
C LEU A 31 16.98 -0.84 7.74
N PRO A 32 15.70 -0.95 8.15
CA PRO A 32 14.80 0.20 8.29
C PRO A 32 15.35 1.28 9.24
N PHE A 33 14.68 2.42 9.25
CA PHE A 33 14.91 3.52 10.19
C PHE A 33 13.73 3.61 11.17
N ASP A 34 13.98 3.88 12.46
CA ASP A 34 12.91 4.31 13.35
C ASP A 34 12.32 5.64 12.86
N ALA A 35 11.03 5.84 13.08
CA ALA A 35 10.34 7.05 12.64
C ALA A 35 9.37 7.58 13.69
N ASP A 36 9.10 8.88 13.63
CA ASP A 36 7.93 9.43 14.30
C ASP A 36 6.64 9.10 13.51
N ASN A 37 5.48 9.39 14.11
CA ASN A 37 4.18 9.11 13.48
C ASN A 37 3.84 10.03 12.29
N ASN A 38 4.71 10.99 11.96
CA ASN A 38 4.59 11.82 10.76
C ASN A 38 5.51 11.33 9.63
N GLY A 39 6.24 10.22 9.82
CA GLY A 39 7.13 9.66 8.82
C GLY A 39 8.50 10.36 8.74
N ASN A 40 8.93 11.07 9.79
CA ASN A 40 10.28 11.61 9.87
C ASN A 40 11.23 10.54 10.45
N SER A 41 12.38 10.34 9.82
CA SER A 41 13.41 9.42 10.31
C SER A 41 14.01 9.90 11.64
N LEU A 42 14.07 9.01 12.62
CA LEU A 42 14.69 9.22 13.93
C LEU A 42 16.08 8.57 14.03
N GLY A 43 16.52 7.88 12.96
CA GLY A 43 17.79 7.16 12.91
C GLY A 43 17.61 5.65 12.69
N PRO A 44 18.69 4.86 12.81
CA PRO A 44 18.64 3.42 12.58
C PRO A 44 17.60 2.73 13.46
N ILE A 45 16.92 1.70 12.92
CA ILE A 45 15.95 0.92 13.67
C ILE A 45 16.58 0.33 14.95
N THR A 46 15.91 0.53 16.08
CA THR A 46 16.29 -0.04 17.37
C THR A 46 15.48 -1.29 17.71
N SER A 47 14.20 -1.31 17.35
CA SER A 47 13.29 -2.46 17.51
C SER A 47 12.28 -2.52 16.37
N PHE A 48 12.04 -3.73 15.85
CA PHE A 48 11.00 -3.97 14.84
C PHE A 48 9.57 -4.02 15.42
N LYS A 49 9.46 -4.03 16.75
CA LYS A 49 8.20 -4.11 17.48
C LYS A 49 8.10 -2.98 18.49
N ASP A 50 6.88 -2.53 18.74
CA ASP A 50 6.58 -1.61 19.84
C ASP A 50 6.70 -2.30 21.20
N ALA A 51 6.48 -1.52 22.27
CA ALA A 51 6.53 -2.01 23.65
C ALA A 51 5.49 -3.11 23.96
N ALA A 52 4.42 -3.23 23.17
CA ALA A 52 3.41 -4.28 23.30
C ALA A 52 3.75 -5.54 22.47
N GLY A 53 4.88 -5.54 21.75
CA GLY A 53 5.30 -6.65 20.90
C GLY A 53 4.60 -6.71 19.53
N LEU A 54 3.88 -5.64 19.15
CA LEU A 54 3.25 -5.52 17.84
C LEU A 54 4.26 -5.00 16.82
N ILE A 55 4.19 -5.50 15.59
CA ILE A 55 5.13 -5.19 14.52
C ILE A 55 4.88 -3.76 14.03
N LYS A 56 5.94 -2.93 14.00
CA LYS A 56 5.88 -1.59 13.40
C LYS A 56 5.65 -1.72 11.89
N ARG A 57 4.73 -0.94 11.33
CA ARG A 57 4.54 -0.88 9.88
C ARG A 57 5.75 -0.19 9.25
N GLN A 58 6.24 -0.74 8.14
CA GLN A 58 7.33 -0.10 7.37
C GLN A 58 6.71 0.77 6.29
N GLY A 59 6.84 2.10 6.44
CA GLY A 59 6.42 3.09 5.46
C GLY A 59 7.50 3.35 4.42
N GLN A 60 7.08 3.59 3.18
CA GLN A 60 7.99 3.94 2.09
C GLN A 60 7.99 5.46 1.86
N PRO A 61 9.11 6.17 2.13
CA PRO A 61 9.27 7.54 1.68
C PRO A 61 9.43 7.63 0.17
N PHE A 62 8.85 8.65 -0.44
CA PHE A 62 9.04 9.03 -1.83
C PHE A 62 9.56 10.47 -1.93
N LYS A 63 10.50 10.66 -2.84
CA LYS A 63 11.18 11.93 -3.09
C LYS A 63 10.92 12.38 -4.52
N ILE A 64 10.90 13.68 -4.73
CA ILE A 64 10.93 14.28 -6.07
C ILE A 64 12.37 14.72 -6.32
N LEU A 65 12.96 14.29 -7.43
CA LEU A 65 14.29 14.72 -7.86
C LEU A 65 14.17 15.56 -9.13
N SER A 66 15.04 16.57 -9.25
CA SER A 66 15.27 17.31 -10.50
C SER A 66 16.08 16.49 -11.51
N ASP A 67 16.24 17.04 -12.70
CA ASP A 67 17.16 16.55 -13.73
C ASP A 67 18.64 16.58 -13.31
N THR A 68 19.01 17.44 -12.34
CA THR A 68 20.34 17.47 -11.72
C THR A 68 20.51 16.48 -10.55
N GLY A 69 19.44 15.78 -10.17
CA GLY A 69 19.42 14.86 -9.04
C GLY A 69 19.23 15.54 -7.67
N GLU A 70 18.95 16.84 -7.66
CA GLU A 70 18.64 17.59 -6.44
C GLU A 70 17.23 17.25 -5.96
N GLU A 71 17.07 17.09 -4.64
CA GLU A 71 15.78 16.82 -4.05
C GLU A 71 14.91 18.09 -4.00
N ILE A 72 13.67 17.96 -4.47
CA ILE A 72 12.64 18.99 -4.42
C ILE A 72 11.70 18.69 -3.25
N THR A 73 11.55 19.67 -2.36
CA THR A 73 10.69 19.62 -1.17
C THR A 73 9.87 20.90 -1.05
N LEU A 74 8.98 21.00 -0.06
CA LEU A 74 8.28 22.26 0.24
C LEU A 74 9.21 23.36 0.76
N ASP A 75 10.44 23.03 1.17
CA ASP A 75 11.45 24.00 1.60
C ASP A 75 12.33 24.48 0.44
N THR A 76 12.18 23.90 -0.75
CA THR A 76 12.92 24.33 -1.95
C THR A 76 12.37 25.67 -2.47
N PRO A 77 13.24 26.67 -2.77
CA PRO A 77 12.79 27.96 -3.30
C PRO A 77 11.90 27.81 -4.54
N ASN A 78 10.87 28.65 -4.63
CA ASN A 78 9.86 28.66 -5.72
C ASN A 78 8.94 27.41 -5.78
N VAL A 79 8.93 26.55 -4.76
CA VAL A 79 7.91 25.51 -4.61
C VAL A 79 6.76 26.05 -3.77
N ALA A 80 5.59 26.24 -4.38
CA ALA A 80 4.38 26.68 -3.67
C ALA A 80 3.63 25.50 -3.01
N SER A 81 3.64 24.33 -3.66
CA SER A 81 2.92 23.15 -3.19
C SER A 81 3.48 21.89 -3.83
N ILE A 82 3.40 20.78 -3.10
CA ILE A 82 3.59 19.41 -3.61
C ILE A 82 2.34 18.63 -3.22
N GLU A 83 1.71 17.99 -4.20
CA GLU A 83 0.53 17.16 -4.02
C GLU A 83 0.82 15.75 -4.53
N TRP A 84 0.50 14.76 -3.68
CA TRP A 84 0.71 13.36 -3.94
C TRP A 84 -0.62 12.66 -4.08
N THR A 85 -0.80 11.89 -5.15
CA THR A 85 -1.96 11.01 -5.32
C THR A 85 -1.51 9.57 -5.41
N VAL A 86 -2.07 8.70 -4.57
CA VAL A 86 -1.77 7.27 -4.53
C VAL A 86 -3.09 6.48 -4.59
N HIS A 87 -3.13 5.43 -5.40
CA HIS A 87 -4.28 4.54 -5.52
C HIS A 87 -3.86 3.10 -5.24
N LEU A 88 -4.20 2.61 -4.05
CA LEU A 88 -3.96 1.22 -3.64
C LEU A 88 -5.23 0.39 -3.86
N ALA A 89 -5.05 -0.84 -4.32
CA ALA A 89 -6.13 -1.81 -4.44
C ALA A 89 -5.61 -3.24 -4.19
N ASN A 90 -6.49 -4.13 -3.74
CA ASN A 90 -6.21 -5.56 -3.60
C ASN A 90 -7.16 -6.37 -4.48
N LYS A 91 -6.61 -6.95 -5.56
CA LYS A 91 -7.36 -7.75 -6.55
C LYS A 91 -7.26 -9.27 -6.31
N LYS A 92 -6.68 -9.71 -5.19
CA LYS A 92 -6.34 -11.12 -4.97
C LYS A 92 -7.54 -12.05 -5.02
N ALA A 93 -8.69 -11.63 -4.45
CA ALA A 93 -9.91 -12.43 -4.42
C ALA A 93 -10.61 -12.51 -5.79
N ALA A 94 -10.39 -11.53 -6.66
CA ALA A 94 -10.92 -11.48 -8.02
C ALA A 94 -10.05 -12.23 -9.05
N TRP A 95 -8.83 -12.64 -8.68
CA TRP A 95 -7.86 -13.25 -9.61
C TRP A 95 -7.97 -14.77 -9.71
N TYR A 96 -7.17 -15.35 -10.60
CA TYR A 96 -6.99 -16.80 -10.74
C TYR A 96 -6.41 -17.44 -9.47
N GLN A 97 -6.67 -18.74 -9.29
CA GLN A 97 -5.93 -19.56 -8.35
C GLN A 97 -4.44 -19.55 -8.73
N TYR A 98 -3.57 -19.63 -7.72
CA TYR A 98 -2.15 -19.75 -7.98
C TYR A 98 -1.84 -21.20 -8.38
N SER A 99 -1.19 -21.37 -9.53
CA SER A 99 -0.83 -22.67 -10.10
C SER A 99 0.56 -22.58 -10.73
N GLU A 100 1.53 -22.26 -9.88
CA GLU A 100 2.97 -22.19 -10.20
C GLU A 100 3.28 -21.35 -11.45
N LEU A 101 3.65 -22.00 -12.56
CA LEU A 101 4.02 -21.35 -13.81
C LEU A 101 2.84 -21.17 -14.78
N GLN A 102 1.69 -21.80 -14.51
CA GLN A 102 0.52 -21.71 -15.38
C GLN A 102 -0.06 -20.29 -15.33
N GLY A 103 -0.28 -19.70 -16.50
CA GLY A 103 -0.62 -18.29 -16.68
C GLY A 103 0.57 -17.39 -17.03
N ASN A 104 1.81 -17.87 -16.92
CA ASN A 104 3.00 -17.09 -17.27
C ASN A 104 3.21 -17.07 -18.80
N LEU A 105 2.90 -15.94 -19.43
CA LEU A 105 3.01 -15.76 -20.89
C LEU A 105 4.45 -15.71 -21.41
N LEU A 106 5.49 -15.67 -20.56
CA LEU A 106 6.87 -15.87 -21.01
C LEU A 106 7.08 -17.29 -21.60
N TYR A 107 6.20 -18.24 -21.29
CA TYR A 107 6.19 -19.59 -21.87
C TYR A 107 5.22 -19.72 -23.07
N GLY A 108 4.74 -18.60 -23.62
CA GLY A 108 3.85 -18.55 -24.77
C GLY A 108 2.35 -18.59 -24.44
N GLN A 109 1.52 -18.34 -25.45
CA GLN A 109 0.06 -18.21 -25.29
C GLN A 109 -0.62 -19.50 -24.81
N GLU A 110 -0.06 -20.65 -25.16
CA GLU A 110 -0.55 -21.96 -24.69
C GLU A 110 -0.44 -22.13 -23.18
N ASN A 111 0.43 -21.36 -22.53
CA ASN A 111 0.55 -21.33 -21.07
C ASN A 111 -0.34 -20.25 -20.42
N SER A 112 -1.24 -19.59 -21.16
CA SER A 112 -2.20 -18.64 -20.59
C SER A 112 -3.14 -19.31 -19.57
N TYR A 113 -3.69 -18.53 -18.63
CA TYR A 113 -4.64 -19.06 -17.63
C TYR A 113 -5.84 -19.78 -18.28
N GLU A 114 -6.33 -19.26 -19.40
CA GLU A 114 -7.45 -19.84 -20.15
C GLU A 114 -7.08 -21.20 -20.76
N ASN A 115 -5.97 -21.30 -21.50
CA ASN A 115 -5.54 -22.55 -22.13
C ASN A 115 -5.15 -23.61 -21.09
N GLN A 116 -4.58 -23.18 -19.96
CA GLN A 116 -4.28 -24.04 -18.81
C GLN A 116 -5.51 -24.35 -17.94
N LYS A 117 -6.67 -23.77 -18.25
CA LYS A 117 -7.95 -23.96 -17.54
C LYS A 117 -7.86 -23.66 -16.04
N ILE A 118 -7.10 -22.64 -15.67
CA ILE A 118 -6.93 -22.25 -14.27
C ILE A 118 -8.22 -21.60 -13.78
N PRO A 119 -8.82 -22.10 -12.68
CA PRO A 119 -10.04 -21.52 -12.16
C PRO A 119 -9.76 -20.17 -11.50
N PHE A 120 -10.76 -19.29 -11.53
CA PHE A 120 -10.77 -18.12 -10.67
C PHE A 120 -10.87 -18.50 -9.19
N ARG A 121 -10.28 -17.68 -8.32
CA ARG A 121 -10.69 -17.64 -6.90
C ARG A 121 -12.13 -17.15 -6.82
N ASN A 122 -12.87 -17.63 -5.82
CA ASN A 122 -14.31 -17.40 -5.70
C ASN A 122 -15.03 -17.74 -7.03
N PRO A 123 -14.94 -18.99 -7.51
CA PRO A 123 -15.43 -19.38 -8.83
C PRO A 123 -16.96 -19.26 -8.94
N ASP A 124 -17.67 -19.31 -7.82
CA ASP A 124 -19.13 -19.21 -7.78
C ASP A 124 -19.64 -17.77 -7.99
N VAL A 125 -18.75 -16.77 -8.01
CA VAL A 125 -19.11 -15.37 -8.28
C VAL A 125 -19.21 -15.14 -9.79
N PRO A 126 -20.38 -14.72 -10.32
CA PRO A 126 -20.59 -14.49 -11.74
C PRO A 126 -19.58 -13.51 -12.35
N GLN A 127 -19.25 -13.70 -13.63
CA GLN A 127 -18.25 -12.88 -14.33
C GLN A 127 -18.53 -11.38 -14.24
N ASN A 128 -19.81 -10.98 -14.38
CA ASN A 128 -20.22 -9.57 -14.33
C ASN A 128 -20.11 -8.95 -12.93
N ASP A 129 -20.04 -9.77 -11.89
CA ASP A 129 -20.00 -9.33 -10.50
C ASP A 129 -18.58 -9.38 -9.91
N ARG A 130 -17.60 -9.92 -10.64
CA ARG A 130 -16.24 -10.13 -10.09
C ARG A 130 -15.55 -8.85 -9.64
N GLN A 131 -15.98 -7.69 -10.11
CA GLN A 131 -15.45 -6.41 -9.63
C GLN A 131 -15.63 -6.30 -8.12
N THR A 132 -16.77 -6.76 -7.56
CA THR A 132 -17.09 -6.67 -6.12
C THR A 132 -16.14 -7.47 -5.22
N LEU A 133 -15.29 -8.32 -5.78
CA LEU A 133 -14.24 -9.05 -5.07
C LEU A 133 -12.95 -8.24 -4.90
N ILE A 134 -12.85 -7.06 -5.52
CA ILE A 134 -11.70 -6.18 -5.39
C ILE A 134 -11.90 -5.28 -4.18
N VAL A 135 -10.88 -5.21 -3.32
CA VAL A 135 -10.83 -4.15 -2.30
C VAL A 135 -10.23 -2.92 -2.98
N ASP A 136 -11.07 -1.94 -3.26
CA ASP A 136 -10.72 -0.70 -3.94
C ASP A 136 -11.29 0.51 -3.19
N PRO A 137 -10.52 1.10 -2.26
CA PRO A 137 -10.94 2.30 -1.52
C PRO A 137 -10.92 3.58 -2.38
N GLY A 138 -10.43 3.50 -3.62
CA GLY A 138 -10.14 4.66 -4.47
C GLY A 138 -8.81 5.37 -4.15
N PRO A 139 -8.47 6.40 -4.93
CA PRO A 139 -7.26 7.19 -4.71
C PRO A 139 -7.35 8.00 -3.41
N ARG A 140 -6.19 8.37 -2.88
CA ARG A 140 -6.05 9.39 -1.84
C ARG A 140 -5.08 10.45 -2.34
N THR A 141 -5.44 11.70 -2.12
CA THR A 141 -4.63 12.88 -2.45
C THR A 141 -4.26 13.59 -1.17
N ILE A 142 -2.96 13.90 -1.01
CA ILE A 142 -2.41 14.52 0.20
C ILE A 142 -1.33 15.54 -0.19
N SER A 143 -1.25 16.63 0.56
CA SER A 143 -0.28 17.71 0.36
C SER A 143 0.07 18.37 1.69
N GLY A 144 1.07 19.25 1.68
CA GLY A 144 1.52 19.96 2.88
C GLY A 144 2.54 19.18 3.71
N LYS A 145 2.79 19.66 4.93
CA LYS A 145 3.70 19.04 5.90
C LYS A 145 2.88 18.34 6.97
N GLN A 146 3.37 17.21 7.47
CA GLN A 146 2.79 16.50 8.63
C GLN A 146 1.28 16.23 8.50
N SER A 147 0.82 15.96 7.28
CA SER A 147 -0.57 15.58 7.01
C SER A 147 -0.71 14.06 6.96
N SER A 148 -1.93 13.57 7.15
CA SER A 148 -2.24 12.14 7.05
C SER A 148 -3.63 11.90 6.44
N ILE A 149 -3.79 10.79 5.73
CA ILE A 149 -5.09 10.31 5.23
C ILE A 149 -5.09 8.80 5.07
N GLY A 150 -6.15 8.12 5.53
CA GLY A 150 -6.28 6.66 5.47
C GLY A 150 -6.99 6.17 4.22
N PHE A 151 -6.68 4.94 3.79
CA PHE A 151 -7.45 4.20 2.77
C PHE A 151 -8.66 3.45 3.37
N ASP A 152 -9.30 4.07 4.37
CA ASP A 152 -10.52 3.61 5.02
C ASP A 152 -11.78 4.19 4.36
N GLN A 153 -12.94 3.68 4.78
CA GLN A 153 -14.25 4.00 4.23
C GLN A 153 -14.66 5.47 4.48
N ASP A 154 -14.20 6.08 5.57
CA ASP A 154 -14.57 7.44 5.95
C ASP A 154 -13.87 8.49 5.06
N ASN A 155 -12.74 8.12 4.46
CA ASN A 155 -11.90 8.99 3.63
C ASN A 155 -12.08 8.76 2.11
N VAL A 156 -13.13 8.05 1.67
CA VAL A 156 -13.38 7.79 0.24
C VAL A 156 -13.66 9.10 -0.52
N PRO A 157 -13.00 9.36 -1.66
CA PRO A 157 -13.30 10.53 -2.49
C PRO A 157 -14.76 10.58 -2.91
N ALA A 158 -15.36 11.78 -2.86
CA ALA A 158 -16.75 11.98 -3.24
C ALA A 158 -17.03 11.43 -4.65
N GLY A 159 -18.06 10.58 -4.77
CA GLY A 159 -18.47 9.97 -6.03
C GLY A 159 -17.63 8.78 -6.50
N TYR A 160 -16.57 8.38 -5.79
CA TYR A 160 -15.83 7.18 -6.13
C TYR A 160 -16.59 5.91 -5.69
N PRO A 161 -16.78 4.91 -6.56
CA PRO A 161 -17.51 3.69 -6.23
C PRO A 161 -16.62 2.72 -5.44
N ALA A 162 -16.22 3.12 -4.23
CA ALA A 162 -15.30 2.33 -3.41
C ALA A 162 -15.89 0.98 -3.01
N GLN A 163 -15.02 -0.03 -2.92
CA GLN A 163 -15.38 -1.39 -2.57
C GLN A 163 -14.50 -1.88 -1.42
N TYR A 164 -15.16 -2.41 -0.39
CA TYR A 164 -14.53 -2.99 0.78
C TYR A 164 -15.06 -4.40 1.00
N PRO A 165 -14.27 -5.30 1.60
CA PRO A 165 -14.81 -6.57 2.04
C PRO A 165 -15.83 -6.37 3.16
N PRO A 166 -16.62 -7.40 3.52
CA PRO A 166 -17.58 -7.30 4.61
C PRO A 166 -16.95 -6.79 5.91
N GLN A 167 -17.60 -5.83 6.57
CA GLN A 167 -17.14 -5.28 7.87
C GLN A 167 -17.14 -6.32 9.00
N LYS A 168 -17.86 -7.43 8.82
CA LYS A 168 -17.87 -8.57 9.72
C LYS A 168 -17.50 -9.82 8.95
N VAL A 169 -16.59 -10.60 9.52
CA VAL A 169 -16.15 -11.89 9.00
C VAL A 169 -16.38 -12.95 10.06
N LEU A 170 -16.69 -14.19 9.64
CA LEU A 170 -16.87 -15.31 10.57
C LEU A 170 -15.53 -15.78 11.17
N TYR A 171 -14.45 -15.65 10.40
CA TYR A 171 -13.11 -16.08 10.80
C TYR A 171 -12.09 -14.96 10.57
N GLY A 172 -11.18 -14.77 11.53
CA GLY A 172 -10.09 -13.81 11.44
C GLY A 172 -10.50 -12.36 11.75
N VAL A 173 -9.79 -11.40 11.16
CA VAL A 173 -9.97 -9.95 11.39
C VAL A 173 -10.36 -9.27 10.07
N PRO A 174 -11.43 -8.46 10.02
CA PRO A 174 -11.87 -7.81 8.79
C PRO A 174 -10.86 -6.76 8.32
N VAL A 175 -10.66 -6.67 7.01
CA VAL A 175 -9.84 -5.63 6.38
C VAL A 175 -10.68 -4.36 6.24
N VAL A 176 -10.35 -3.35 7.03
CA VAL A 176 -11.08 -2.07 7.09
C VAL A 176 -10.34 -0.90 6.43
N THR A 177 -9.06 -1.09 6.10
CA THR A 177 -8.20 -0.12 5.42
C THR A 177 -7.12 -0.84 4.62
N LEU A 178 -6.59 -0.21 3.58
CA LEU A 178 -5.39 -0.66 2.86
C LEU A 178 -4.09 -0.01 3.34
N GLY A 179 -4.15 0.88 4.34
CA GLY A 179 -3.01 1.62 4.88
C GLY A 179 -3.28 3.11 4.93
N ASP A 180 -2.20 3.90 4.96
CA ASP A 180 -2.26 5.35 5.15
C ASP A 180 -1.25 6.05 4.26
N LEU A 181 -1.53 7.30 3.90
CA LEU A 181 -0.54 8.24 3.38
C LEU A 181 -0.19 9.25 4.47
N LEU A 182 1.09 9.55 4.59
CA LEU A 182 1.61 10.64 5.40
C LEU A 182 2.41 11.61 4.54
N THR A 183 2.59 12.82 5.03
CA THR A 183 3.64 13.73 4.55
C THR A 183 4.59 14.07 5.69
N ASP A 184 5.90 14.02 5.43
CA ASP A 184 6.91 14.37 6.43
C ASP A 184 6.99 15.89 6.66
N ASN A 185 7.97 16.34 7.47
CA ASN A 185 8.17 17.77 7.75
C ASN A 185 8.73 18.58 6.56
N SER A 186 9.07 17.95 5.44
CA SER A 186 9.49 18.56 4.18
C SER A 186 8.46 18.39 3.07
N GLY A 187 7.33 17.73 3.33
CA GLY A 187 6.29 17.43 2.34
C GLY A 187 6.59 16.22 1.44
N ARG A 188 7.54 15.35 1.83
CA ARG A 188 7.74 14.05 1.18
C ARG A 188 6.58 13.14 1.51
N LEU A 189 6.14 12.36 0.53
CA LEU A 189 5.15 11.32 0.76
C LEU A 189 5.77 10.15 1.53
N VAL A 190 5.03 9.61 2.50
CA VAL A 190 5.30 8.29 3.08
C VAL A 190 4.06 7.42 2.91
N VAL A 191 4.20 6.28 2.23
CA VAL A 191 3.10 5.32 2.05
C VAL A 191 3.23 4.18 3.05
N LEU A 192 2.22 4.01 3.91
CA LEU A 192 2.11 2.91 4.84
C LEU A 192 1.14 1.84 4.30
N GLY A 193 1.50 0.57 4.46
CA GLY A 193 0.59 -0.55 4.18
C GLY A 193 -0.44 -0.76 5.30
N GLY A 194 -1.31 -1.75 5.10
CA GLY A 194 -2.32 -2.14 6.08
C GLY A 194 -1.76 -2.85 7.33
N PHE A 195 -2.67 -3.18 8.25
CA PHE A 195 -2.33 -3.72 9.57
C PHE A 195 -2.13 -5.25 9.64
N GLY A 196 -2.08 -5.92 8.49
CA GLY A 196 -2.01 -7.38 8.43
C GLY A 196 -3.33 -8.09 8.77
N HIS A 197 -4.46 -7.40 8.70
CA HIS A 197 -5.77 -8.01 8.87
C HIS A 197 -6.02 -9.06 7.78
N ALA A 198 -6.52 -10.21 8.19
CA ALA A 198 -6.89 -11.31 7.33
C ALA A 198 -8.11 -12.01 7.90
N GLY A 199 -9.15 -12.18 7.10
CA GLY A 199 -10.39 -12.81 7.52
C GLY A 199 -11.33 -13.10 6.36
N GLY A 200 -12.34 -13.93 6.63
CA GLY A 200 -13.32 -14.38 5.63
C GLY A 200 -14.47 -15.16 6.26
N ASN A 201 -15.36 -15.67 5.40
CA ASN A 201 -16.60 -16.35 5.83
C ASN A 201 -16.59 -17.87 5.60
N LEU A 202 -15.45 -18.42 5.19
CA LEU A 202 -15.24 -19.86 5.06
C LEU A 202 -14.08 -20.28 5.97
N PRO A 203 -14.15 -21.47 6.58
CA PRO A 203 -13.01 -22.03 7.30
C PRO A 203 -11.86 -22.32 6.33
N LEU A 204 -10.63 -22.35 6.86
CA LEU A 204 -9.43 -22.70 6.07
C LEU A 204 -9.25 -24.22 5.86
N THR A 205 -10.13 -25.03 6.47
CA THR A 205 -10.07 -26.50 6.54
C THR A 205 -11.40 -27.10 6.15
#